data_AF-A0A7C3CKG0-F1
#
_entry.id   AF-A0A7C3CKG0-F1
#
_cell.length_a   1.000
_cell.length_b   1.000
_cell.length_c   1.000
_cell.angle_alpha   90.00
_cell.angle_beta   90.00
_cell.angle_gamma   90.00
#
_symmetry.space_group_name_H-M   'P 1'
#
loop_
_entity.id
_entity.type
_entity.pdbx_description
1 polymer ?
#
loop_
_entity_poly.entity_id
_entity_poly.type
_entity_poly.pdbx_seq_one_letter_code
_entity_poly.pdbx_strand_id
1 'polypeptide(L)'
;MQILISGISSSMGHHPLTCTIALTQPRCASFPWKTSNGKATANICPCSRNRFATAGHASPLSPHTVAAFRPMRSFLKTLSWLLLAALLGWAATKVPWSATWATLRRFPVSTLLGLIALNVLILWLFALRWWWLLRVAGHPVPWGHLTAYRVAAFSVSYFTPGSQFGGEPLQVWALWRQENVPTATALASVGLDKLLELVGNFGFLLVGAAALAHLGLLSPAMRRSLPLGAGGLALLTVLYLVVVCRGVSPLQRLSSHLPRFLRRAAHHGAAAEATAASLCRRRPALALIGLALALPTWVALWGEYALMTHGLGMHLTFAQTLVLMTAARLAFLLPLLPGGLGALEAGLVLTLGTLGYGPSYGLALALIIRLRDLTVGAVGLFIAHRLGVQTLGSPPPPSSPQKTNTSEVPMKVKVQRMVCARIPTQEGTFQLCLYHNNKDQKEHLALVVGDVAGEGVLVRIHSECFTGDVLGSRRCDCGEQLHLAMQHIAEKGRGVVVYLRQEGRGIGLLEKLKAYNLQDQGYDTVEANLALGHQADEREYDVGVAILRDLGVQSVRLLTNNPKKIESLEALGMPVVERVPVVATIHDDNRAYLETKARRMHHLLDMGSLTLHAQEKPTDES
;
A
#
# COMPACT_ATOMS: atom_id res chain seq x y z
N MET A 1 -47.67 -62.47 9.51
CA MET A 1 -47.45 -63.81 8.98
C MET A 1 -45.95 -63.95 8.76
N GLN A 2 -45.29 -64.68 9.68
CA GLN A 2 -43.96 -65.36 9.61
C GLN A 2 -42.77 -64.63 8.95
N ILE A 3 -41.51 -64.60 9.41
CA ILE A 3 -40.68 -65.31 10.40
C ILE A 3 -39.32 -64.55 10.28
N LEU A 4 -38.81 -63.88 11.31
CA LEU A 4 -37.80 -64.33 12.29
C LEU A 4 -36.32 -64.09 11.91
N ILE A 5 -35.61 -63.48 12.89
CA ILE A 5 -34.26 -63.83 13.40
C ILE A 5 -33.10 -63.38 12.51
N SER A 6 -32.03 -62.72 12.96
CA SER A 6 -31.43 -62.35 14.25
C SER A 6 -30.37 -61.27 13.90
N GLY A 7 -29.82 -60.44 14.78
CA GLY A 7 -29.85 -60.26 16.23
C GLY A 7 -28.82 -59.15 16.47
N ILE A 8 -29.20 -58.06 17.17
CA ILE A 8 -28.91 -57.84 18.59
C ILE A 8 -27.42 -57.51 18.79
N SER A 9 -26.97 -56.42 19.41
CA SER A 9 -27.48 -55.39 20.32
C SER A 9 -26.43 -54.26 20.28
N SER A 10 -26.60 -53.02 20.73
CA SER A 10 -27.53 -52.44 21.70
C SER A 10 -27.38 -50.92 21.66
N SER A 11 -28.54 -50.24 21.59
CA SER A 11 -28.97 -49.04 22.36
C SER A 11 -27.96 -47.90 22.60
N MET A 12 -28.18 -46.70 22.04
CA MET A 12 -29.16 -45.65 22.41
C MET A 12 -28.48 -44.50 23.18
N GLY A 13 -28.90 -43.26 22.89
CA GLY A 13 -29.01 -42.22 23.92
C GLY A 13 -28.26 -40.91 23.72
N HIS A 14 -28.91 -39.99 22.99
CA HIS A 14 -29.15 -38.57 23.32
C HIS A 14 -28.11 -37.66 24.06
N HIS A 15 -27.76 -36.58 23.34
CA HIS A 15 -27.79 -35.15 23.74
C HIS A 15 -26.78 -34.55 24.78
N PRO A 16 -26.60 -33.21 24.78
CA PRO A 16 -25.28 -32.55 24.78
C PRO A 16 -24.93 -31.89 26.11
N LEU A 17 -23.64 -31.66 26.39
CA LEU A 17 -23.19 -30.78 27.47
C LEU A 17 -21.96 -29.95 27.09
N THR A 18 -22.13 -28.64 27.25
CA THR A 18 -21.13 -27.59 27.47
C THR A 18 -20.06 -27.99 28.48
N CYS A 19 -18.81 -27.59 28.27
CA CYS A 19 -17.80 -27.56 29.33
C CYS A 19 -16.93 -26.30 29.23
N THR A 20 -17.10 -25.45 30.25
CA THR A 20 -16.23 -24.35 30.69
C THR A 20 -15.06 -24.94 31.52
N ILE A 21 -14.06 -24.11 31.89
CA ILE A 21 -12.96 -24.31 32.87
C ILE A 21 -11.60 -24.59 32.17
N ALA A 22 -10.44 -24.08 32.59
CA ALA A 22 -9.96 -22.92 33.36
C ALA A 22 -8.42 -23.00 33.31
N LEU A 23 -7.77 -21.87 33.60
CA LEU A 23 -6.32 -21.68 33.65
C LEU A 23 -5.61 -22.59 34.68
N THR A 24 -4.49 -23.22 34.30
CA THR A 24 -3.36 -23.51 35.20
C THR A 24 -2.04 -23.57 34.41
N GLN A 25 -1.03 -22.84 34.89
CA GLN A 25 0.37 -22.88 34.42
C GLN A 25 1.08 -24.15 34.90
N PRO A 26 2.13 -24.64 34.23
CA PRO A 26 3.12 -25.51 34.84
C PRO A 26 4.43 -24.80 35.17
N ARG A 27 4.93 -25.15 36.36
CA ARG A 27 6.16 -24.72 37.05
C ARG A 27 7.42 -25.25 36.36
N CYS A 28 8.52 -24.50 36.51
CA CYS A 28 9.89 -24.97 36.30
C CYS A 28 10.28 -26.07 37.29
N ALA A 29 10.99 -27.08 36.81
CA ALA A 29 11.78 -28.00 37.62
C ALA A 29 13.18 -28.13 37.00
N SER A 30 14.18 -28.07 37.88
CA SER A 30 15.63 -28.04 37.64
C SER A 30 16.29 -29.40 37.88
N PHE A 31 17.52 -29.56 37.33
CA PHE A 31 18.58 -30.59 37.53
C PHE A 31 18.66 -31.77 36.53
N PRO A 32 19.83 -32.43 36.36
CA PRO A 32 21.18 -31.92 36.05
C PRO A 32 21.81 -32.60 34.80
N TRP A 33 22.85 -31.99 34.24
CA TRP A 33 23.62 -32.54 33.11
C TRP A 33 24.60 -33.63 33.55
N LYS A 34 24.53 -34.81 32.92
CA LYS A 34 25.63 -35.79 32.82
C LYS A 34 25.76 -36.24 31.37
N THR A 35 26.94 -36.06 30.80
CA THR A 35 27.34 -36.46 29.45
C THR A 35 27.76 -37.93 29.41
N SER A 36 27.29 -38.69 28.41
CA SER A 36 28.13 -39.63 27.66
C SER A 36 27.43 -40.16 26.39
N ASN A 37 28.21 -40.25 25.31
CA ASN A 37 28.06 -41.10 24.13
C ASN A 37 26.88 -40.89 23.16
N GLY A 38 27.19 -40.13 22.10
CA GLY A 38 27.25 -40.66 20.73
C GLY A 38 26.00 -41.34 20.16
N LYS A 39 25.14 -40.55 19.51
CA LYS A 39 24.63 -40.71 18.13
C LYS A 39 23.46 -39.76 17.92
N ALA A 40 23.61 -38.85 16.96
CA ALA A 40 22.58 -37.90 16.59
C ALA A 40 21.49 -38.59 15.76
N THR A 41 20.26 -38.63 16.28
CA THR A 41 19.03 -38.77 15.50
C THR A 41 18.05 -37.69 15.95
N ALA A 42 17.86 -36.69 15.10
CA ALA A 42 16.95 -35.58 15.34
C ALA A 42 15.50 -36.05 15.11
N ASN A 43 14.73 -36.20 16.18
CA ASN A 43 13.27 -36.29 16.10
C ASN A 43 12.66 -34.90 16.27
N ILE A 44 12.21 -34.35 15.14
CA ILE A 44 11.48 -33.09 15.02
C ILE A 44 10.04 -33.32 15.49
N CYS A 45 9.63 -32.60 16.54
CA CYS A 45 8.23 -32.50 16.95
C CYS A 45 7.51 -31.46 16.05
N PRO A 46 6.28 -31.73 15.54
CA PRO A 46 5.60 -30.82 14.63
C PRO A 46 4.68 -29.86 15.40
N CYS A 47 5.03 -28.56 15.45
CA CYS A 47 4.06 -27.52 15.81
C CYS A 47 4.26 -26.22 15.03
N SER A 48 3.17 -25.80 14.38
CA SER A 48 2.87 -24.48 13.82
C SER A 48 3.87 -23.82 12.85
N ARG A 49 3.77 -24.18 11.57
CA ARG A 49 4.16 -23.29 10.45
C ARG A 49 3.11 -22.20 10.26
N ASN A 50 3.18 -21.11 11.02
CA ASN A 50 2.65 -19.83 10.57
C ASN A 50 3.76 -19.08 9.82
N ARG A 51 3.80 -19.25 8.50
CA ARG A 51 4.68 -18.47 7.62
C ARG A 51 4.13 -17.05 7.51
N PHE A 52 4.62 -16.16 8.35
CA PHE A 52 4.64 -14.74 8.03
C PHE A 52 5.64 -14.54 6.89
N ALA A 53 5.12 -14.44 5.67
CA ALA A 53 5.90 -14.00 4.52
C ALA A 53 6.08 -12.49 4.61
N THR A 54 7.26 -12.06 5.05
CA THR A 54 7.73 -10.68 4.92
C THR A 54 7.98 -10.36 3.45
N ALA A 55 7.49 -9.21 3.02
CA ALA A 55 7.58 -8.72 1.65
C ALA A 55 9.04 -8.44 1.26
N GLY A 56 9.66 -9.40 0.56
CA GLY A 56 10.94 -9.20 -0.11
C GLY A 56 10.77 -8.25 -1.30
N HIS A 57 11.64 -7.23 -1.35
CA HIS A 57 11.79 -6.36 -2.51
C HIS A 57 12.09 -7.20 -3.75
N ALA A 58 11.37 -6.95 -4.84
CA ALA A 58 11.64 -7.54 -6.13
C ALA A 58 13.02 -7.06 -6.63
N SER A 59 13.97 -7.97 -6.77
CA SER A 59 15.23 -7.71 -7.50
C SER A 59 14.93 -7.27 -8.94
N PRO A 60 15.75 -6.39 -9.55
CA PRO A 60 15.68 -6.15 -10.98
C PRO A 60 15.89 -7.47 -11.73
N LEU A 61 15.10 -7.68 -12.78
CA LEU A 61 15.12 -8.89 -13.59
C LEU A 61 16.52 -9.14 -14.16
N SER A 62 16.99 -10.39 -14.11
CA SER A 62 18.09 -10.80 -14.98
C SER A 62 17.65 -10.69 -16.45
N PRO A 63 18.55 -10.27 -17.37
CA PRO A 63 18.22 -9.98 -18.76
C PRO A 63 17.54 -11.14 -19.52
N HIS A 64 17.66 -12.37 -19.03
CA HIS A 64 17.02 -13.55 -19.61
C HIS A 64 15.50 -13.63 -19.42
N THR A 65 14.91 -12.89 -18.47
CA THR A 65 13.46 -12.95 -18.18
C THR A 65 12.62 -12.07 -19.11
N VAL A 66 13.24 -11.07 -19.77
CA VAL A 66 12.57 -10.19 -20.75
C VAL A 66 12.35 -10.93 -22.09
N ALA A 67 13.12 -11.98 -22.38
CA ALA A 67 13.07 -12.73 -23.63
C ALA A 67 11.78 -13.58 -23.78
N ALA A 68 11.26 -14.16 -22.69
CA ALA A 68 10.07 -15.02 -22.72
C ALA A 68 8.75 -14.27 -23.01
N PHE A 69 8.77 -12.93 -22.98
CA PHE A 69 7.58 -12.07 -23.12
C PHE A 69 7.44 -11.40 -24.51
N ARG A 70 8.42 -11.53 -25.39
CA ARG A 70 8.34 -10.94 -26.74
C ARG A 70 7.22 -11.53 -27.62
N PRO A 71 7.01 -12.85 -27.71
CA PRO A 71 6.06 -13.40 -28.69
C PRO A 71 4.59 -13.13 -28.35
N MET A 72 4.16 -13.33 -27.09
CA MET A 72 2.77 -13.08 -26.66
C MET A 72 2.37 -11.59 -26.76
N ARG A 73 3.29 -10.69 -26.39
CA ARG A 73 3.06 -9.24 -26.46
C ARG A 73 3.04 -8.73 -27.90
N SER A 74 3.80 -9.37 -28.79
CA SER A 74 3.75 -9.11 -30.23
C SER A 74 2.43 -9.60 -30.82
N PHE A 75 2.01 -10.83 -30.52
CA PHE A 75 0.76 -11.40 -31.00
C PHE A 75 -0.48 -10.59 -30.61
N LEU A 76 -0.60 -10.21 -29.32
CA LEU A 76 -1.73 -9.41 -28.83
C LEU A 76 -1.79 -8.02 -29.48
N LYS A 77 -0.63 -7.39 -29.74
CA LYS A 77 -0.56 -6.11 -30.46
C LYS A 77 -0.97 -6.27 -31.92
N THR A 78 -0.48 -7.32 -32.61
CA THR A 78 -0.87 -7.58 -34.01
C THR A 78 -2.37 -7.84 -34.11
N LEU A 79 -2.93 -8.64 -33.20
CA LEU A 79 -4.36 -8.89 -33.13
C LEU A 79 -5.17 -7.61 -32.87
N SER A 80 -4.72 -6.73 -31.96
CA SER A 80 -5.41 -5.46 -31.72
C SER A 80 -5.39 -4.55 -32.94
N TRP A 81 -4.28 -4.48 -33.68
CA TRP A 81 -4.18 -3.69 -34.91
C TRP A 81 -5.02 -4.26 -36.04
N LEU A 82 -5.07 -5.59 -36.21
CA LEU A 82 -5.92 -6.24 -37.20
C LEU A 82 -7.41 -6.04 -36.90
N LEU A 83 -7.81 -6.20 -35.64
CA LEU A 83 -9.19 -5.97 -35.21
C LEU A 83 -9.59 -4.49 -35.40
N LEU A 84 -8.69 -3.58 -35.07
CA LEU A 84 -8.88 -2.15 -35.29
C LEU A 84 -9.03 -1.84 -36.79
N ALA A 85 -8.15 -2.35 -37.64
CA ALA A 85 -8.22 -2.16 -39.09
C ALA A 85 -9.53 -2.72 -39.69
N ALA A 86 -9.97 -3.90 -39.22
CA ALA A 86 -11.22 -4.50 -39.65
C ALA A 86 -12.45 -3.65 -39.24
N LEU A 87 -12.48 -3.15 -38.01
CA LEU A 87 -13.57 -2.31 -37.51
C LEU A 87 -13.62 -0.94 -38.20
N LEU A 88 -12.45 -0.33 -38.46
CA LEU A 88 -12.34 0.91 -39.22
C LEU A 88 -12.74 0.70 -40.68
N GLY A 89 -12.33 -0.40 -41.32
CA GLY A 89 -12.74 -0.75 -42.68
C GLY A 89 -14.24 -1.01 -42.80
N TRP A 90 -14.84 -1.67 -41.81
CA TRP A 90 -16.28 -1.83 -41.72
C TRP A 90 -17.00 -0.48 -41.59
N ALA A 91 -16.55 0.39 -40.67
CA ALA A 91 -17.13 1.72 -40.49
C ALA A 91 -17.00 2.59 -41.76
N ALA A 92 -15.89 2.51 -42.46
CA ALA A 92 -15.65 3.26 -43.70
C ALA A 92 -16.57 2.81 -44.86
N THR A 93 -16.91 1.52 -44.94
CA THR A 93 -17.64 0.94 -46.09
C THR A 93 -19.14 0.79 -45.87
N LYS A 94 -19.59 0.65 -44.62
CA LYS A 94 -21.00 0.36 -44.29
C LYS A 94 -21.76 1.55 -43.71
N VAL A 95 -21.09 2.68 -43.44
CA VAL A 95 -21.74 3.85 -42.85
C VAL A 95 -21.88 5.00 -43.86
N PRO A 96 -23.10 5.54 -44.06
CA PRO A 96 -23.31 6.72 -44.90
C PRO A 96 -22.84 8.00 -44.19
N TRP A 97 -21.57 8.37 -44.42
CA TRP A 97 -20.91 9.53 -43.80
C TRP A 97 -21.64 10.87 -43.99
N SER A 98 -22.22 11.10 -45.17
CA SER A 98 -23.01 12.30 -45.46
C SER A 98 -24.25 12.40 -44.55
N ALA A 99 -24.94 11.29 -44.32
CA ALA A 99 -26.08 11.22 -43.43
C ALA A 99 -25.66 11.39 -41.96
N THR A 100 -24.55 10.78 -41.53
CA THR A 100 -24.01 10.97 -40.18
C THR A 100 -23.70 12.44 -39.91
N TRP A 101 -23.06 13.13 -40.86
CA TRP A 101 -22.74 14.54 -40.75
C TRP A 101 -24.01 15.41 -40.69
N ALA A 102 -25.02 15.10 -41.50
CA ALA A 102 -26.31 15.78 -41.45
C ALA A 102 -27.00 15.61 -40.09
N THR A 103 -26.93 14.42 -39.48
CA THR A 103 -27.45 14.16 -38.13
C THR A 103 -26.69 14.97 -37.07
N LEU A 104 -25.35 15.01 -37.13
CA LEU A 104 -24.54 15.78 -36.18
C LEU A 104 -24.81 17.28 -36.23
N ARG A 105 -25.03 17.85 -37.43
CA ARG A 105 -25.36 19.28 -37.59
C ARG A 105 -26.67 19.69 -36.94
N ARG A 106 -27.58 18.74 -36.69
CA ARG A 106 -28.86 18.99 -36.01
C ARG A 106 -28.73 18.99 -34.49
N PHE A 107 -27.56 18.64 -33.95
CA PHE A 107 -27.34 18.56 -32.52
C PHE A 107 -27.35 19.97 -31.90
N PRO A 108 -28.30 20.29 -31.01
CA PRO A 108 -28.47 21.65 -30.52
C PRO A 108 -27.37 22.04 -29.51
N VAL A 109 -26.93 23.29 -29.59
CA VAL A 109 -25.87 23.84 -28.74
C VAL A 109 -26.28 23.83 -27.25
N SER A 110 -27.55 24.03 -26.95
CA SER A 110 -28.09 23.95 -25.58
C SER A 110 -27.87 22.56 -24.96
N THR A 111 -28.13 21.50 -25.72
CA THR A 111 -27.88 20.12 -25.29
C THR A 111 -26.39 19.86 -25.12
N LEU A 112 -25.54 20.42 -25.99
CA LEU A 112 -24.08 20.32 -25.84
C LEU A 112 -23.59 20.97 -24.54
N LEU A 113 -24.07 22.17 -24.19
CA LEU A 113 -23.75 22.84 -22.92
C LEU A 113 -24.24 22.01 -21.72
N GLY A 114 -25.46 21.46 -21.81
CA GLY A 114 -25.99 20.54 -20.80
C GLY A 114 -25.13 19.28 -20.63
N LEU A 115 -24.63 18.70 -21.72
CA LEU A 115 -23.72 17.55 -21.69
C LEU A 115 -22.38 17.88 -21.04
N ILE A 116 -21.81 19.06 -21.30
CA ILE A 116 -20.58 19.52 -20.66
C ILE A 116 -20.79 19.66 -19.15
N ALA A 117 -21.87 20.34 -18.73
CA ALA A 117 -22.20 20.51 -17.31
C ALA A 117 -22.42 19.16 -16.61
N LEU A 118 -23.15 18.24 -17.25
CA LEU A 118 -23.39 16.90 -16.73
C LEU A 118 -22.10 16.07 -16.65
N ASN A 119 -21.18 16.23 -17.61
CA ASN A 119 -19.87 15.58 -17.56
C ASN A 119 -19.02 16.05 -16.39
N VAL A 120 -18.98 17.36 -16.15
CA VAL A 120 -18.30 17.93 -14.99
C VAL A 120 -18.90 17.35 -13.70
N LEU A 121 -20.24 17.30 -13.61
CA LEU A 121 -20.93 16.69 -12.48
C LEU A 121 -20.57 15.21 -12.30
N ILE A 122 -20.51 14.41 -13.37
CA ILE A 122 -20.11 13.00 -13.30
C ILE A 122 -18.69 12.87 -12.74
N LEU A 123 -17.72 13.65 -13.25
CA LEU A 123 -16.34 13.65 -12.75
C LEU A 123 -16.26 14.01 -11.26
N TRP A 124 -17.06 14.99 -10.85
CA TRP A 124 -17.21 15.44 -9.47
C TRP A 124 -17.80 14.38 -8.55
N LEU A 125 -18.84 13.66 -8.99
CA LEU A 125 -19.44 12.56 -8.22
C LEU A 125 -18.45 11.40 -8.03
N PHE A 126 -17.69 11.05 -9.07
CA PHE A 126 -16.61 10.07 -8.92
C PHE A 126 -15.53 10.55 -7.95
N ALA A 127 -15.13 11.82 -7.99
CA ALA A 127 -14.16 12.38 -7.05
C ALA A 127 -14.71 12.46 -5.61
N LEU A 128 -16.00 12.74 -5.43
CA LEU A 128 -16.66 12.84 -4.13
C LEU A 128 -16.62 11.50 -3.38
N ARG A 129 -16.90 10.40 -4.08
CA ARG A 129 -16.81 9.05 -3.51
C ARG A 129 -15.39 8.73 -3.03
N TRP A 130 -14.36 9.05 -3.84
CA TRP A 130 -12.97 8.81 -3.46
C TRP A 130 -12.49 9.71 -2.33
N TRP A 131 -12.91 10.97 -2.35
CA TRP A 131 -12.69 11.95 -1.29
C TRP A 131 -13.23 11.48 0.06
N TRP A 132 -14.45 10.93 0.05
CA TRP A 132 -15.06 10.34 1.23
C TRP A 132 -14.20 9.20 1.80
N LEU A 133 -13.74 8.28 0.96
CA LEU A 133 -12.90 7.15 1.37
C LEU A 133 -11.60 7.61 2.04
N LEU A 134 -10.90 8.59 1.45
CA LEU A 134 -9.66 9.14 1.98
C LEU A 134 -9.88 9.89 3.31
N ARG A 135 -10.96 10.66 3.42
CA ARG A 135 -11.34 11.34 4.66
C ARG A 135 -11.62 10.35 5.79
N VAL A 136 -12.34 9.26 5.50
CA VAL A 136 -12.62 8.22 6.51
C VAL A 136 -11.35 7.45 6.89
N ALA A 137 -10.39 7.33 5.98
CA ALA A 137 -9.07 6.74 6.25
C ALA A 137 -8.13 7.66 7.04
N GLY A 138 -8.54 8.90 7.37
CA GLY A 138 -7.73 9.85 8.15
C GLY A 138 -6.77 10.72 7.32
N HIS A 139 -6.89 10.70 5.99
CA HIS A 139 -6.06 11.48 5.08
C HIS A 139 -6.93 12.44 4.25
N PRO A 140 -7.34 13.59 4.79
CA PRO A 140 -8.17 14.54 4.06
C PRO A 140 -7.36 15.19 2.93
N VAL A 141 -7.80 14.98 1.69
CA VAL A 141 -7.22 15.63 0.49
C VAL A 141 -8.25 16.62 -0.07
N PRO A 142 -7.83 17.80 -0.57
CA PRO A 142 -8.75 18.73 -1.23
C PRO A 142 -9.48 18.08 -2.41
N TRP A 143 -10.78 18.28 -2.50
CA TRP A 143 -11.62 17.64 -3.53
C TRP A 143 -11.23 18.04 -4.96
N GLY A 144 -10.77 19.28 -5.16
CA GLY A 144 -10.26 19.76 -6.45
C GLY A 144 -9.03 18.99 -6.93
N HIS A 145 -8.10 18.67 -6.03
CA HIS A 145 -6.92 17.86 -6.37
C HIS A 145 -7.32 16.44 -6.77
N LEU A 146 -8.21 15.79 -6.02
CA LEU A 146 -8.70 14.45 -6.35
C LEU A 146 -9.42 14.41 -7.71
N THR A 147 -10.17 15.47 -8.03
CA THR A 147 -10.79 15.64 -9.35
C THR A 147 -9.71 15.73 -10.43
N ALA A 148 -8.69 16.56 -10.24
CA ALA A 148 -7.57 16.69 -11.18
C ALA A 148 -6.81 15.38 -11.37
N TYR A 149 -6.50 14.66 -10.29
CA TYR A 149 -5.83 13.35 -10.34
C TYR A 149 -6.66 12.31 -11.09
N ARG A 150 -7.97 12.32 -10.91
CA ARG A 150 -8.89 11.43 -11.62
C ARG A 150 -8.98 11.76 -13.12
N VAL A 151 -9.03 13.02 -13.50
CA VAL A 151 -9.03 13.44 -14.91
C VAL A 151 -7.70 13.09 -15.58
N ALA A 152 -6.58 13.28 -14.89
CA ALA A 152 -5.25 12.86 -15.36
C ALA A 152 -5.17 11.34 -15.52
N ALA A 153 -5.67 10.58 -14.55
CA ALA A 153 -5.69 9.12 -14.60
C ALA A 153 -6.59 8.59 -15.72
N PHE A 154 -7.78 9.18 -15.93
CA PHE A 154 -8.65 8.85 -17.04
C PHE A 154 -7.90 8.95 -18.38
N SER A 155 -7.11 10.00 -18.55
CA SER A 155 -6.35 10.22 -19.79
C SER A 155 -5.34 9.10 -20.04
N VAL A 156 -4.58 8.71 -19.01
CA VAL A 156 -3.66 7.57 -19.11
C VAL A 156 -4.42 6.31 -19.49
N SER A 157 -5.47 5.96 -18.74
CA SER A 157 -6.28 4.77 -19.03
C SER A 157 -6.84 4.78 -20.46
N TYR A 158 -7.38 5.91 -20.90
CA TYR A 158 -8.03 6.05 -22.21
C TYR A 158 -7.06 5.82 -23.38
N PHE A 159 -5.84 6.35 -23.30
CA PHE A 159 -4.84 6.23 -24.36
C PHE A 159 -3.99 4.95 -24.28
N THR A 160 -4.10 4.18 -23.18
CA THR A 160 -3.44 2.87 -23.05
C THR A 160 -4.36 1.70 -23.40
N PRO A 161 -3.84 0.54 -23.84
CA PRO A 161 -4.64 -0.67 -23.99
C PRO A 161 -5.28 -1.07 -22.66
N GLY A 162 -6.61 -1.12 -22.64
CA GLY A 162 -7.40 -1.29 -21.42
C GLY A 162 -7.98 0.03 -20.97
N SER A 163 -8.98 0.55 -21.69
CA SER A 163 -9.54 1.90 -21.46
C SER A 163 -10.04 2.19 -20.03
N GLN A 164 -10.23 1.15 -19.22
CA GLN A 164 -10.60 1.24 -17.81
C GLN A 164 -9.44 1.00 -16.82
N PHE A 165 -8.24 0.63 -17.27
CA PHE A 165 -7.12 0.24 -16.42
C PHE A 165 -5.81 0.86 -16.94
N GLY A 166 -5.07 1.57 -16.09
CA GLY A 166 -3.76 2.13 -16.47
C GLY A 166 -3.44 3.46 -15.79
N GLY A 167 -4.47 4.23 -15.42
CA GLY A 167 -4.34 5.50 -14.70
C GLY A 167 -4.23 5.37 -13.19
N GLU A 168 -4.55 4.22 -12.61
CA GLU A 168 -4.51 4.00 -11.15
C GLU A 168 -3.11 4.21 -10.55
N PRO A 169 -1.99 3.75 -11.17
CA PRO A 169 -0.65 4.06 -10.69
C PRO A 169 -0.37 5.56 -10.62
N LEU A 170 -0.92 6.36 -11.55
CA LEU A 170 -0.80 7.80 -11.54
C LEU A 170 -1.54 8.41 -10.34
N GLN A 171 -2.73 7.92 -10.01
CA GLN A 171 -3.47 8.38 -8.82
C GLN A 171 -2.70 8.08 -7.53
N VAL A 172 -2.13 6.88 -7.42
CA VAL A 172 -1.31 6.47 -6.26
C VAL A 172 -0.08 7.35 -6.14
N TRP A 173 0.62 7.58 -7.26
CA TRP A 173 1.78 8.46 -7.30
C TRP A 173 1.44 9.90 -6.91
N ALA A 174 0.34 10.45 -7.43
CA ALA A 174 -0.10 11.80 -7.11
C ALA A 174 -0.43 11.95 -5.62
N LEU A 175 -1.17 11.01 -5.04
CA LEU A 175 -1.46 11.01 -3.60
C LEU A 175 -0.18 10.93 -2.75
N TRP A 176 0.77 10.08 -3.13
CA TRP A 176 2.01 9.93 -2.39
C TRP A 176 2.92 11.15 -2.52
N ARG A 177 3.08 11.68 -3.74
CA ARG A 177 4.04 12.73 -4.05
C ARG A 177 3.52 14.14 -3.76
N GLN A 178 2.25 14.41 -4.05
CA GLN A 178 1.67 15.74 -3.94
C GLN A 178 0.96 15.95 -2.59
N GLU A 179 0.43 14.88 -1.99
CA GLU A 179 -0.41 14.96 -0.79
C GLU A 179 0.19 14.25 0.44
N ASN A 180 1.43 13.72 0.33
CA ASN A 180 2.12 12.98 1.39
C ASN A 180 1.32 11.81 1.98
N VAL A 181 0.40 11.23 1.21
CA VAL A 181 -0.37 10.05 1.66
C VAL A 181 0.55 8.82 1.62
N PRO A 182 0.65 8.02 2.70
CA PRO A 182 1.46 6.82 2.70
C PRO A 182 1.11 5.90 1.53
N THR A 183 2.11 5.33 0.84
CA THR A 183 1.91 4.54 -0.39
C THR A 183 0.92 3.39 -0.18
N ALA A 184 0.94 2.75 0.99
CA ALA A 184 -0.01 1.71 1.35
C ALA A 184 -1.46 2.23 1.38
N THR A 185 -1.69 3.39 1.99
CA THR A 185 -3.02 4.04 2.04
C THR A 185 -3.44 4.55 0.66
N ALA A 186 -2.53 5.12 -0.11
CA ALA A 186 -2.80 5.56 -1.48
C ALA A 186 -3.23 4.37 -2.37
N LEU A 187 -2.44 3.28 -2.39
CA LEU A 187 -2.77 2.04 -3.10
C LEU A 187 -4.11 1.47 -2.66
N ALA A 188 -4.37 1.44 -1.37
CA ALA A 188 -5.60 0.90 -0.83
C ALA A 188 -6.83 1.74 -1.20
N SER A 189 -6.73 3.08 -1.11
CA SER A 189 -7.83 3.98 -1.43
C SER A 189 -8.21 3.91 -2.92
N VAL A 190 -7.21 3.91 -3.81
CA VAL A 190 -7.40 3.79 -5.25
C VAL A 190 -7.95 2.40 -5.60
N GLY A 191 -7.40 1.34 -5.00
CA GLY A 191 -7.89 -0.02 -5.18
C GLY A 191 -9.33 -0.21 -4.73
N LEU A 192 -9.70 0.29 -3.56
CA LEU A 192 -11.07 0.24 -3.05
C LEU A 192 -12.03 1.06 -3.94
N ASP A 193 -11.62 2.26 -4.34
CA ASP A 193 -12.42 3.09 -5.23
C ASP A 193 -12.65 2.38 -6.58
N LYS A 194 -11.65 1.68 -7.12
CA LYS A 194 -11.77 0.89 -8.34
C LYS A 194 -12.64 -0.35 -8.17
N LEU A 195 -12.52 -1.06 -7.04
CA LEU A 195 -13.40 -2.20 -6.73
C LEU A 195 -14.87 -1.79 -6.71
N LEU A 196 -15.18 -0.67 -6.05
CA LEU A 196 -16.54 -0.12 -6.03
C LEU A 196 -17.03 0.32 -7.43
N GLU A 197 -16.14 0.84 -8.27
CA GLU A 197 -16.46 1.14 -9.68
C GLU A 197 -16.75 -0.14 -10.48
N LEU A 198 -16.01 -1.22 -10.26
CA LEU A 198 -16.24 -2.51 -10.92
C LEU A 198 -17.55 -3.16 -10.47
N VAL A 199 -17.83 -3.17 -9.16
CA VAL A 199 -19.15 -3.55 -8.61
C VAL A 199 -20.25 -2.72 -9.28
N GLY A 200 -19.97 -1.43 -9.45
CA GLY A 200 -20.66 -0.48 -10.30
C GLY A 200 -21.06 -1.04 -11.67
N ASN A 201 -20.02 -1.31 -12.47
CA ASN A 201 -20.14 -1.75 -13.85
C ASN A 201 -20.86 -3.11 -13.97
N PHE A 202 -20.58 -4.08 -13.09
CA PHE A 202 -21.27 -5.37 -13.12
C PHE A 202 -22.75 -5.23 -12.75
N GLY A 203 -23.06 -4.40 -11.77
CA GLY A 203 -24.45 -4.04 -11.43
C GLY A 203 -25.17 -3.44 -12.63
N PHE A 204 -24.50 -2.58 -13.40
CA PHE A 204 -25.07 -2.00 -14.61
C PHE A 204 -25.30 -3.05 -15.72
N LEU A 205 -24.39 -3.99 -15.92
CA LEU A 205 -24.56 -5.08 -16.88
C LEU A 205 -25.78 -5.96 -16.56
N LEU A 206 -26.08 -6.17 -15.28
CA LEU A 206 -27.29 -6.89 -14.85
C LEU A 206 -28.57 -6.17 -15.28
N VAL A 207 -28.63 -4.87 -15.00
CA VAL A 207 -29.78 -4.02 -15.34
C VAL A 207 -29.94 -3.95 -16.87
N GLY A 208 -28.82 -3.85 -17.60
CA GLY A 208 -28.78 -3.92 -19.05
C GLY A 208 -29.29 -5.23 -19.64
N ALA A 209 -28.86 -6.35 -19.06
CA ALA A 209 -29.33 -7.69 -19.43
C ALA A 209 -30.85 -7.84 -19.20
N ALA A 210 -31.35 -7.33 -18.08
CA ALA A 210 -32.78 -7.30 -17.80
C ALA A 210 -33.55 -6.41 -18.81
N ALA A 211 -33.00 -5.25 -19.17
CA ALA A 211 -33.59 -4.38 -20.18
C ALA A 211 -33.64 -5.03 -21.58
N LEU A 212 -32.57 -5.73 -21.99
CA LEU A 212 -32.54 -6.53 -23.22
C LEU A 212 -33.62 -7.62 -23.23
N ALA A 213 -33.81 -8.31 -22.11
CA ALA A 213 -34.84 -9.33 -21.96
C ALA A 213 -36.25 -8.74 -22.05
N HIS A 214 -36.48 -7.60 -21.38
CA HIS A 214 -37.76 -6.89 -21.36
C HIS A 214 -38.17 -6.40 -22.75
N LEU A 215 -37.21 -5.89 -23.54
CA LEU A 215 -37.44 -5.44 -24.92
C LEU A 215 -37.55 -6.60 -25.92
N GLY A 216 -37.44 -7.85 -25.48
CA GLY A 216 -37.53 -9.02 -26.36
C GLY A 216 -36.34 -9.19 -27.31
N LEU A 217 -35.24 -8.47 -27.09
CA LEU A 217 -34.05 -8.48 -27.95
C LEU A 217 -33.13 -9.71 -27.75
N LEU A 218 -33.48 -10.59 -26.81
CA LEU A 218 -32.75 -11.82 -26.52
C LEU A 218 -33.44 -13.05 -27.14
N SER A 219 -32.62 -13.94 -27.72
CA SER A 219 -33.07 -15.26 -28.17
C SER A 219 -33.65 -16.09 -27.00
N PRO A 220 -34.53 -17.07 -27.25
CA PRO A 220 -35.13 -17.89 -26.19
C PRO A 220 -34.10 -18.67 -25.33
N ALA A 221 -32.93 -18.98 -25.90
CA ALA A 221 -31.82 -19.58 -25.17
C ALA A 221 -31.13 -18.54 -24.26
N MET A 222 -30.79 -17.37 -24.80
CA MET A 222 -30.17 -16.28 -24.03
C MET A 222 -31.07 -15.75 -22.92
N ARG A 223 -32.39 -15.65 -23.16
CA ARG A 223 -33.35 -15.19 -22.15
C ARG A 223 -33.39 -16.09 -20.91
N ARG A 224 -33.12 -17.39 -21.08
CA ARG A 224 -33.05 -18.37 -19.97
C ARG A 224 -31.69 -18.39 -19.28
N SER A 225 -30.60 -18.25 -20.03
CA SER A 225 -29.24 -18.37 -19.49
C SER A 225 -28.67 -17.05 -18.94
N LEU A 226 -29.06 -15.90 -19.51
CA LEU A 226 -28.53 -14.59 -19.13
C LEU A 226 -28.86 -14.22 -17.68
N PRO A 227 -30.08 -14.42 -17.15
CA PRO A 227 -30.37 -14.17 -15.73
C PRO A 227 -29.54 -15.05 -14.80
N LEU A 228 -29.23 -16.29 -15.18
CA LEU A 228 -28.38 -17.20 -14.39
C LEU A 228 -26.93 -16.71 -14.36
N GLY A 229 -26.36 -16.36 -15.52
CA GLY A 229 -24.98 -15.84 -15.60
C GLY A 229 -24.84 -14.49 -14.90
N ALA A 230 -25.81 -13.61 -15.12
CA ALA A 230 -25.83 -12.28 -14.52
C ALA A 230 -26.05 -12.39 -13.00
N GLY A 231 -27.03 -13.17 -12.55
CA GLY A 231 -27.27 -13.46 -11.13
C GLY A 231 -26.07 -14.11 -10.44
N GLY A 232 -25.38 -15.04 -11.12
CA GLY A 232 -24.14 -15.64 -10.64
C GLY A 232 -23.01 -14.61 -10.45
N LEU A 233 -22.85 -13.68 -11.38
CA LEU A 233 -21.86 -12.59 -11.29
C LEU A 233 -22.19 -11.60 -10.18
N ALA A 234 -23.47 -11.27 -10.00
CA ALA A 234 -23.97 -10.46 -8.89
C ALA A 234 -23.67 -11.12 -7.55
N LEU A 235 -24.01 -12.41 -7.42
CA LEU A 235 -23.78 -13.21 -6.23
C LEU A 235 -22.29 -13.31 -5.91
N LEU A 236 -21.44 -13.57 -6.91
CA LEU A 236 -19.99 -13.57 -6.77
C LEU A 236 -19.46 -12.23 -6.25
N THR A 237 -19.99 -11.12 -6.77
CA THR A 237 -19.60 -9.77 -6.36
C THR A 237 -19.99 -9.48 -4.91
N VAL A 238 -21.23 -9.82 -4.52
CA VAL A 238 -21.71 -9.67 -3.14
C VAL A 238 -20.93 -10.59 -2.19
N LEU A 239 -20.73 -11.85 -2.57
CA LEU A 239 -19.96 -12.81 -1.79
C LEU A 239 -18.51 -12.34 -1.61
N TYR A 240 -17.88 -11.80 -2.66
CA TYR A 240 -16.56 -11.22 -2.59
C TYR A 240 -16.50 -10.08 -1.57
N LEU A 241 -17.43 -9.11 -1.64
CA LEU A 241 -17.51 -8.01 -0.67
C LEU A 241 -17.73 -8.51 0.76
N VAL A 242 -18.61 -9.50 0.96
CA VAL A 242 -18.87 -10.11 2.28
C VAL A 242 -17.62 -10.79 2.83
N VAL A 243 -16.90 -11.56 2.00
CA VAL A 243 -15.65 -12.24 2.38
C VAL A 243 -14.57 -11.23 2.76
N VAL A 244 -14.41 -10.17 1.97
CA VAL A 244 -13.48 -9.06 2.26
C VAL A 244 -13.87 -8.35 3.55
N CYS A 245 -15.14 -7.99 3.75
CA CYS A 245 -15.59 -7.35 4.98
C CYS A 245 -15.43 -8.25 6.23
N ARG A 246 -15.39 -9.58 6.07
CA ARG A 246 -15.04 -10.53 7.15
C ARG A 246 -13.54 -10.63 7.44
N GLY A 247 -12.69 -9.88 6.74
CA GLY A 247 -11.24 -9.89 6.96
C GLY A 247 -10.49 -10.99 6.22
N VAL A 248 -11.16 -11.70 5.32
CA VAL A 248 -10.50 -12.65 4.43
C VAL A 248 -10.05 -11.89 3.19
N SER A 249 -8.85 -12.16 2.70
CA SER A 249 -8.30 -11.54 1.49
C SER A 249 -8.22 -12.57 0.34
N PRO A 250 -9.29 -12.74 -0.47
CA PRO A 250 -9.32 -13.66 -1.60
C PRO A 250 -8.14 -13.49 -2.56
N LEU A 251 -7.79 -12.24 -2.92
CA LEU A 251 -6.69 -11.98 -3.83
C LEU A 251 -5.35 -12.43 -3.24
N GLN A 252 -5.15 -12.27 -1.93
CA GLN A 252 -3.96 -12.78 -1.26
C GLN A 252 -3.90 -14.31 -1.31
N ARG A 253 -5.01 -15.00 -1.04
CA ARG A 253 -5.09 -16.47 -1.07
C ARG A 253 -4.91 -17.05 -2.46
N LEU A 254 -5.48 -16.39 -3.47
CA LEU A 254 -5.41 -16.84 -4.86
C LEU A 254 -4.05 -16.48 -5.50
N SER A 255 -3.32 -15.52 -4.94
CA SER A 255 -2.02 -15.08 -5.48
C SER A 255 -1.01 -16.23 -5.61
N SER A 256 -1.01 -17.23 -4.71
CA SER A 256 -0.11 -18.39 -4.79
C SER A 256 -0.33 -19.24 -6.05
N HIS A 257 -1.56 -19.29 -6.54
CA HIS A 257 -1.96 -20.06 -7.73
C HIS A 257 -1.86 -19.25 -9.03
N LEU A 258 -1.61 -17.94 -8.94
CA LEU A 258 -1.51 -17.08 -10.11
C LEU A 258 -0.11 -17.11 -10.75
N PRO A 259 -0.03 -17.03 -12.10
CA PRO A 259 1.24 -16.87 -12.80
C PRO A 259 1.97 -15.60 -12.33
N ARG A 260 3.30 -15.60 -12.40
CA ARG A 260 4.16 -14.57 -11.77
C ARG A 260 3.78 -13.12 -12.12
N PHE A 261 3.27 -12.89 -13.34
CA PHE A 261 2.86 -11.55 -13.79
C PHE A 261 1.58 -11.06 -13.12
N LEU A 262 0.60 -11.94 -12.87
CA LEU A 262 -0.63 -11.61 -12.13
C LEU A 262 -0.39 -11.56 -10.62
N ARG A 263 0.66 -12.21 -10.12
CA ARG A 263 1.01 -12.22 -8.70
C ARG A 263 1.28 -10.83 -8.13
N ARG A 264 1.96 -9.96 -8.89
CA ARG A 264 2.20 -8.57 -8.48
C ARG A 264 0.89 -7.78 -8.37
N ALA A 265 0.04 -7.88 -9.39
CA ALA A 265 -1.27 -7.23 -9.38
C ALA A 265 -2.15 -7.74 -8.22
N ALA A 266 -2.15 -9.06 -7.97
CA ALA A 266 -2.86 -9.67 -6.85
C ALA A 266 -2.34 -9.21 -5.49
N HIS A 267 -1.02 -9.01 -5.35
CA HIS A 267 -0.43 -8.46 -4.13
C HIS A 267 -0.88 -7.02 -3.85
N HIS A 268 -0.93 -6.17 -4.87
CA HIS A 268 -1.45 -4.80 -4.72
C HIS A 268 -2.95 -4.81 -4.39
N GLY A 269 -3.72 -5.71 -5.04
CA GLY A 269 -5.14 -5.90 -4.74
C GLY A 269 -5.40 -6.40 -3.30
N ALA A 270 -4.53 -7.26 -2.76
CA ALA A 270 -4.65 -7.74 -1.38
C ALA A 270 -4.50 -6.62 -0.34
N ALA A 271 -3.66 -5.61 -0.59
CA ALA A 271 -3.55 -4.43 0.28
C ALA A 271 -4.85 -3.60 0.28
N ALA A 272 -5.50 -3.48 -0.87
CA ALA A 272 -6.82 -2.85 -0.98
C ALA A 272 -7.89 -3.65 -0.24
N GLU A 273 -7.89 -4.99 -0.34
CA GLU A 273 -8.80 -5.86 0.42
C GLU A 273 -8.62 -5.69 1.93
N ALA A 274 -7.38 -5.63 2.43
CA ALA A 274 -7.13 -5.45 3.86
C ALA A 274 -7.69 -4.12 4.41
N THR A 275 -7.65 -3.07 3.60
CA THR A 275 -8.19 -1.75 3.96
C THR A 275 -9.71 -1.70 3.84
N ALA A 276 -10.27 -2.33 2.81
CA ALA A 276 -11.72 -2.52 2.70
C ALA A 276 -12.26 -3.29 3.92
N ALA A 277 -11.55 -4.35 4.33
CA ALA A 277 -11.89 -5.15 5.50
C ALA A 277 -11.80 -4.36 6.82
N SER A 278 -10.81 -3.47 6.96
CA SER A 278 -10.70 -2.62 8.15
C SER A 278 -11.84 -1.60 8.22
N LEU A 279 -12.22 -1.03 7.08
CA LEU A 279 -13.34 -0.08 6.96
C LEU A 279 -14.68 -0.75 7.29
N CYS A 280 -14.97 -1.92 6.71
CA CYS A 280 -16.23 -2.63 6.99
C CYS A 280 -16.37 -3.00 8.47
N ARG A 281 -15.28 -3.46 9.11
CA ARG A 281 -15.30 -3.92 10.52
C ARG A 281 -15.40 -2.77 11.51
N ARG A 282 -14.67 -1.68 11.27
CA ARG A 282 -14.63 -0.55 12.21
C ARG A 282 -15.84 0.36 12.06
N ARG A 283 -16.35 0.56 10.84
CA ARG A 283 -17.39 1.56 10.54
C ARG A 283 -18.30 1.12 9.37
N PRO A 284 -19.17 0.11 9.55
CA PRO A 284 -19.99 -0.45 8.47
C PRO A 284 -20.94 0.58 7.83
N ALA A 285 -21.49 1.51 8.64
CA ALA A 285 -22.34 2.58 8.13
C ALA A 285 -21.60 3.49 7.12
N LEU A 286 -20.31 3.80 7.35
CA LEU A 286 -19.53 4.62 6.44
C LEU A 286 -19.14 3.89 5.15
N ALA A 287 -18.97 2.56 5.23
CA ALA A 287 -18.76 1.72 4.06
C ALA A 287 -20.03 1.67 3.17
N LEU A 288 -21.21 1.59 3.78
CA LEU A 288 -22.50 1.66 3.07
C LEU A 288 -22.70 3.01 2.38
N ILE A 289 -22.30 4.12 3.02
CA ILE A 289 -22.31 5.45 2.39
C ILE A 289 -21.42 5.46 1.13
N GLY A 290 -20.22 4.88 1.20
CA GLY A 290 -19.32 4.78 0.04
C GLY A 290 -19.93 4.02 -1.15
N LEU A 291 -20.72 2.97 -0.87
CA LEU A 291 -21.48 2.22 -1.87
C LEU A 291 -22.67 3.03 -2.40
N ALA A 292 -23.41 3.70 -1.53
CA ALA A 292 -24.57 4.53 -1.89
C ALA A 292 -24.17 5.71 -2.80
N LEU A 293 -22.97 6.29 -2.60
CA LEU A 293 -22.41 7.35 -3.45
C LEU A 293 -22.16 6.91 -4.91
N ALA A 294 -22.23 5.60 -5.22
CA ALA A 294 -22.19 5.13 -6.60
C ALA A 294 -23.51 5.39 -7.36
N LEU A 295 -24.66 5.41 -6.67
CA LEU A 295 -25.98 5.53 -7.30
C LEU A 295 -26.18 6.87 -8.04
N PRO A 296 -25.85 8.05 -7.44
CA PRO A 296 -25.97 9.31 -8.16
C PRO A 296 -25.12 9.34 -9.43
N THR A 297 -23.94 8.71 -9.39
CA THR A 297 -23.06 8.60 -10.56
C THR A 297 -23.73 7.80 -11.68
N TRP A 298 -24.40 6.69 -11.36
CA TRP A 298 -25.13 5.90 -12.35
C TRP A 298 -26.31 6.66 -12.96
N VAL A 299 -27.07 7.39 -12.14
CA VAL A 299 -28.20 8.21 -12.62
C VAL A 299 -27.69 9.30 -13.57
N ALA A 300 -26.60 9.98 -13.21
CA ALA A 300 -25.99 11.00 -14.05
C ALA A 300 -25.48 10.41 -15.38
N LEU A 301 -24.85 9.23 -15.34
CA LEU A 301 -24.42 8.50 -16.54
C LEU A 301 -25.58 8.10 -17.44
N TRP A 302 -26.70 7.63 -16.88
CA TRP A 302 -27.90 7.37 -17.68
C TRP A 302 -28.45 8.66 -18.31
N GLY A 303 -28.54 9.73 -17.51
CA GLY A 303 -28.97 11.05 -17.98
C GLY A 303 -28.10 11.58 -19.11
N GLU A 304 -26.81 11.24 -19.12
CA GLU A 304 -25.89 11.58 -20.18
C GLU A 304 -26.29 10.97 -21.53
N TYR A 305 -26.57 9.66 -21.55
CA TYR A 305 -27.01 8.96 -22.76
C TYR A 305 -28.43 9.39 -23.18
N ALA A 306 -29.32 9.66 -22.22
CA ALA A 306 -30.64 10.20 -22.50
C ALA A 306 -30.53 11.59 -23.16
N LEU A 307 -29.65 12.46 -22.65
CA LEU A 307 -29.45 13.80 -23.17
C LEU A 307 -28.80 13.79 -24.57
N MET A 308 -27.79 12.95 -24.79
CA MET A 308 -27.20 12.77 -26.12
C MET A 308 -28.22 12.25 -27.14
N THR A 309 -29.03 11.25 -26.77
CA THR A 309 -30.00 10.66 -27.70
C THR A 309 -31.15 11.63 -27.99
N HIS A 310 -31.64 12.35 -26.98
CA HIS A 310 -32.61 13.43 -27.16
C HIS A 310 -32.08 14.55 -28.07
N GLY A 311 -30.81 14.97 -27.91
CA GLY A 311 -30.17 15.98 -28.77
C GLY A 311 -30.03 15.54 -30.24
N LEU A 312 -29.97 14.23 -30.49
CA LEU A 312 -29.98 13.67 -31.85
C LEU A 312 -31.40 13.49 -32.41
N GLY A 313 -32.44 13.90 -31.66
CA GLY A 313 -33.85 13.73 -32.05
C GLY A 313 -34.36 12.30 -31.88
N MET A 314 -33.69 11.47 -31.08
CA MET A 314 -34.14 10.11 -30.78
C MET A 314 -35.01 10.11 -29.52
N HIS A 315 -36.13 9.38 -29.58
CA HIS A 315 -37.05 9.21 -28.46
C HIS A 315 -36.93 7.79 -27.92
N LEU A 316 -35.85 7.52 -27.21
CA LEU A 316 -35.62 6.23 -26.57
C LEU A 316 -36.36 6.14 -25.24
N THR A 317 -36.97 5.00 -24.96
CA THR A 317 -37.51 4.71 -23.63
C THR A 317 -36.38 4.53 -22.61
N PHE A 318 -36.74 4.50 -21.32
CA PHE A 318 -35.79 4.20 -20.24
C PHE A 318 -35.02 2.90 -20.48
N ALA A 319 -35.73 1.81 -20.83
CA ALA A 319 -35.12 0.51 -21.10
C ALA A 319 -34.22 0.53 -22.34
N GLN A 320 -34.61 1.21 -23.42
CA GLN A 320 -33.79 1.33 -24.63
C GLN A 320 -32.49 2.11 -24.37
N THR A 321 -32.57 3.17 -23.57
CA THR A 321 -31.38 3.95 -23.16
C THR A 321 -30.43 3.10 -22.31
N LEU A 322 -30.96 2.25 -21.41
CA LEU A 322 -30.15 1.31 -20.65
C LEU A 322 -29.42 0.31 -21.56
N VAL A 323 -30.12 -0.29 -22.52
CA VAL A 323 -29.51 -1.21 -23.49
C VAL A 323 -28.38 -0.53 -24.29
N LEU A 324 -28.62 0.69 -24.76
CA LEU A 324 -27.64 1.50 -25.46
C LEU A 324 -26.38 1.77 -24.62
N MET A 325 -26.60 2.20 -23.38
CA MET A 325 -25.51 2.45 -22.43
C MET A 325 -24.77 1.15 -22.08
N THR A 326 -25.45 0.00 -22.03
CA THR A 326 -24.82 -1.32 -21.81
C THR A 326 -23.89 -1.69 -22.95
N ALA A 327 -24.31 -1.49 -24.20
CA ALA A 327 -23.47 -1.73 -25.37
C ALA A 327 -22.20 -0.88 -25.35
N ALA A 328 -22.33 0.42 -25.03
CA ALA A 328 -21.18 1.31 -24.91
C ALA A 328 -20.23 0.90 -23.76
N ARG A 329 -20.77 0.53 -22.59
CA ARG A 329 -19.98 0.09 -21.44
C ARG A 329 -19.20 -1.19 -21.74
N LEU A 330 -19.82 -2.14 -22.43
CA LEU A 330 -19.16 -3.38 -22.83
C LEU A 330 -17.98 -3.12 -23.77
N ALA A 331 -18.09 -2.13 -24.67
CA ALA A 331 -17.00 -1.74 -25.54
C ALA A 331 -15.77 -1.23 -24.78
N PHE A 332 -15.96 -0.45 -23.70
CA PHE A 332 -14.86 0.03 -22.85
C PHE A 332 -14.24 -1.07 -21.97
N LEU A 333 -14.97 -2.17 -21.70
CA LEU A 333 -14.43 -3.29 -20.94
C LEU A 333 -13.46 -4.17 -21.74
N LEU A 334 -13.38 -4.00 -23.07
CA LEU A 334 -12.46 -4.76 -23.93
C LEU A 334 -11.01 -4.29 -23.71
N PRO A 335 -10.13 -5.12 -23.11
CA PRO A 335 -8.81 -4.68 -22.67
C PRO A 335 -7.80 -4.44 -23.81
N LEU A 336 -8.15 -4.80 -25.04
CA LEU A 336 -7.23 -4.82 -26.19
C LEU A 336 -7.26 -3.53 -27.02
N LEU A 337 -8.27 -2.67 -26.82
CA LEU A 337 -8.53 -1.51 -27.67
C LEU A 337 -8.39 -0.22 -26.86
N PRO A 338 -7.41 0.64 -27.18
CA PRO A 338 -7.32 1.99 -26.60
C PRO A 338 -8.64 2.73 -26.81
N GLY A 339 -9.18 3.30 -25.73
CA GLY A 339 -10.48 3.97 -25.73
C GLY A 339 -11.66 3.13 -26.26
N GLY A 340 -11.57 1.80 -26.38
CA GLY A 340 -12.61 0.99 -27.01
C GLY A 340 -12.84 1.31 -28.50
N LEU A 341 -11.79 1.77 -29.21
CA LEU A 341 -11.90 2.23 -30.60
C LEU A 341 -12.34 1.12 -31.56
N GLY A 342 -13.35 1.41 -32.37
CA GLY A 342 -14.03 0.47 -33.25
C GLY A 342 -15.14 -0.33 -32.54
N ALA A 343 -14.90 -0.78 -31.30
CA ALA A 343 -15.88 -1.54 -30.54
C ALA A 343 -17.07 -0.68 -30.08
N LEU A 344 -16.80 0.57 -29.67
CA LEU A 344 -17.85 1.52 -29.27
C LEU A 344 -18.75 1.85 -30.47
N GLU A 345 -18.15 2.18 -31.60
CA GLU A 345 -18.82 2.55 -32.84
C GLU A 345 -19.70 1.40 -33.34
N ALA A 346 -19.13 0.19 -33.44
CA ALA A 346 -19.88 -1.01 -33.85
C ALA A 346 -21.00 -1.34 -32.86
N GLY A 347 -20.73 -1.29 -31.56
CA GLY A 347 -21.72 -1.57 -30.52
C GLY A 347 -22.91 -0.62 -30.58
N LEU A 348 -22.68 0.68 -30.76
CA LEU A 348 -23.73 1.68 -30.84
C LEU A 348 -24.52 1.59 -32.15
N VAL A 349 -23.86 1.37 -33.29
CA VAL A 349 -24.53 1.18 -34.59
C VAL A 349 -25.42 -0.07 -34.59
N LEU A 350 -24.92 -1.19 -34.09
CA LEU A 350 -25.70 -2.43 -33.99
C LEU A 350 -26.89 -2.26 -33.04
N THR A 351 -26.68 -1.66 -31.87
CA THR A 351 -27.74 -1.47 -30.87
C THR A 351 -28.82 -0.52 -31.33
N LEU A 352 -28.47 0.62 -31.95
CA LEU A 352 -29.49 1.52 -32.49
C LEU A 352 -30.20 0.92 -33.70
N GLY A 353 -29.49 0.14 -34.52
CA GLY A 353 -30.07 -0.64 -35.62
C GLY A 353 -31.16 -1.61 -35.15
N THR A 354 -30.92 -2.36 -34.07
CA THR A 354 -31.92 -3.27 -33.50
C THR A 354 -33.10 -2.53 -32.85
N LEU A 355 -32.89 -1.26 -32.47
CA LEU A 355 -33.93 -0.37 -31.95
C LEU A 355 -34.67 0.41 -33.05
N GLY A 356 -34.39 0.14 -34.33
CA GLY A 356 -35.08 0.74 -35.47
C GLY A 356 -34.50 2.06 -35.97
N TYR A 357 -33.33 2.47 -35.47
CA TYR A 357 -32.64 3.69 -35.92
C TYR A 357 -31.56 3.36 -36.97
N GLY A 358 -31.35 4.28 -37.91
CA GLY A 358 -30.35 4.09 -38.96
C GLY A 358 -28.90 4.09 -38.43
N PRO A 359 -27.95 3.45 -39.14
CA PRO A 359 -26.53 3.39 -38.74
C PRO A 359 -25.90 4.78 -38.48
N SER A 360 -26.36 5.81 -39.17
CA SER A 360 -25.91 7.19 -39.01
C SER A 360 -26.10 7.73 -37.60
N TYR A 361 -27.17 7.33 -36.89
CA TYR A 361 -27.42 7.75 -35.52
C TYR A 361 -26.42 7.11 -34.54
N GLY A 362 -26.12 5.82 -34.74
CA GLY A 362 -25.13 5.10 -33.93
C GLY A 362 -23.73 5.69 -34.07
N LEU A 363 -23.32 6.00 -35.29
CA LEU A 363 -22.03 6.63 -35.53
C LEU A 363 -22.01 8.09 -35.02
N ALA A 364 -23.08 8.86 -35.22
CA ALA A 364 -23.16 10.23 -34.69
C ALA A 364 -23.02 10.26 -33.16
N LEU A 365 -23.73 9.36 -32.46
CA LEU A 365 -23.60 9.22 -31.01
C LEU A 365 -22.19 8.81 -30.58
N ALA A 366 -21.56 7.86 -31.29
CA ALA A 366 -20.19 7.45 -31.02
C ALA A 366 -19.21 8.63 -31.18
N LEU A 367 -19.37 9.45 -32.23
CA LEU A 367 -18.53 10.62 -32.47
C LEU A 367 -18.71 11.70 -31.39
N ILE A 368 -19.92 11.91 -30.87
CA ILE A 368 -20.16 12.80 -29.72
C ILE A 368 -19.41 12.31 -28.49
N ILE A 369 -19.52 11.01 -28.18
CA ILE A 369 -18.80 10.37 -27.07
C ILE A 369 -17.28 10.52 -27.24
N ARG A 370 -16.77 10.33 -28.47
CA ARG A 370 -15.34 10.51 -28.79
C ARG A 370 -14.87 11.94 -28.57
N LEU A 371 -15.62 12.92 -29.07
CA LEU A 371 -15.27 14.32 -28.92
C LEU A 371 -15.16 14.69 -27.42
N ARG A 372 -16.14 14.25 -26.62
CA ARG A 372 -16.13 14.39 -25.16
C ARG A 372 -14.90 13.75 -24.53
N ASP A 373 -14.67 12.46 -24.78
CA ASP A 373 -13.59 11.70 -24.16
C ASP A 373 -12.21 12.24 -24.54
N LEU A 374 -12.01 12.63 -25.81
CA LEU A 374 -10.78 13.25 -26.27
C LEU A 374 -10.55 14.63 -25.63
N THR A 375 -11.62 15.40 -25.41
CA THR A 375 -11.54 16.68 -24.73
C THR A 375 -11.10 16.50 -23.28
N VAL A 376 -11.77 15.60 -22.53
CA VAL A 376 -11.39 15.28 -21.15
C VAL A 376 -9.98 14.67 -21.09
N GLY A 377 -9.63 13.82 -22.04
CA GLY A 377 -8.32 13.22 -22.20
C GLY A 377 -7.21 14.25 -22.45
N ALA A 378 -7.45 15.25 -23.28
CA ALA A 378 -6.51 16.34 -23.53
C ALA A 378 -6.30 17.19 -22.27
N VAL A 379 -7.38 17.56 -21.58
CA VAL A 379 -7.32 18.29 -20.31
C VAL A 379 -6.54 17.49 -19.26
N GLY A 380 -6.78 16.18 -19.15
CA GLY A 380 -6.08 15.35 -18.18
C GLY A 380 -4.62 15.07 -18.54
N LEU A 381 -4.25 14.99 -19.82
CA LEU A 381 -2.83 14.98 -20.22
C LEU A 381 -2.14 16.29 -19.83
N PHE A 382 -2.79 17.43 -20.01
CA PHE A 382 -2.26 18.72 -19.56
C PHE A 382 -2.08 18.76 -18.04
N ILE A 383 -3.06 18.27 -17.28
CA ILE A 383 -2.96 18.14 -15.82
C ILE A 383 -1.81 17.20 -15.45
N ALA A 384 -1.71 16.02 -16.07
CA ALA A 384 -0.64 15.06 -15.82
C ALA A 384 0.75 15.68 -16.08
N HIS A 385 0.89 16.45 -17.16
CA HIS A 385 2.11 17.18 -17.45
C HIS A 385 2.43 18.21 -16.35
N ARG A 386 1.45 19.02 -15.94
CA ARG A 386 1.58 20.00 -14.84
C ARG A 386 1.95 19.36 -13.51
N LEU A 387 1.48 18.15 -13.24
CA LEU A 387 1.81 17.40 -12.03
C LEU A 387 3.26 16.89 -12.02
N GLY A 388 3.97 16.90 -13.16
CA GLY A 388 5.36 16.42 -13.26
C GLY A 388 5.48 14.93 -13.58
N VAL A 389 4.47 14.33 -14.22
CA VAL A 389 4.40 12.89 -14.53
C VAL A 389 5.57 12.37 -15.38
N GLN A 390 6.33 13.25 -16.05
CA GLN A 390 7.55 12.89 -16.77
C GLN A 390 8.63 12.23 -15.88
N THR A 391 8.51 12.36 -14.56
CA THR A 391 9.42 11.68 -13.60
C THR A 391 8.97 10.26 -13.24
N LEU A 392 7.87 9.73 -13.79
CA LEU A 392 7.43 8.33 -13.56
C LEU A 392 8.43 7.35 -14.20
N GLY A 393 9.41 6.91 -13.42
CA GLY A 393 10.45 5.97 -13.84
C GLY A 393 11.87 6.42 -13.45
N SER A 394 12.06 7.70 -13.11
CA SER A 394 13.28 8.14 -12.45
C SER A 394 13.28 7.59 -11.01
N PRO A 395 14.41 7.05 -10.50
CA PRO A 395 14.53 6.81 -9.07
C PRO A 395 14.21 8.13 -8.36
N PRO A 396 13.49 8.09 -7.23
CA PRO A 396 13.20 9.31 -6.49
C PRO A 396 14.53 10.04 -6.30
N PRO A 397 14.62 11.35 -6.59
CA PRO A 397 15.77 12.10 -6.10
C PRO A 397 15.86 11.82 -4.60
N PRO A 398 17.08 11.62 -4.06
CA PRO A 398 17.24 11.41 -2.63
C PRO A 398 16.43 12.48 -1.93
N SER A 399 15.70 12.09 -0.88
CA SER A 399 14.86 12.99 -0.10
C SER A 399 15.74 14.05 0.55
N SER A 400 16.16 15.04 -0.23
CA SER A 400 16.47 16.36 0.25
C SER A 400 15.18 16.83 0.91
N PRO A 401 15.22 17.30 2.17
CA PRO A 401 14.05 17.94 2.76
C PRO A 401 13.64 19.05 1.81
N GLN A 402 12.52 18.88 1.12
CA GLN A 402 11.92 19.94 0.36
C GLN A 402 11.58 21.00 1.40
N LYS A 403 12.34 22.10 1.36
CA LYS A 403 12.00 23.35 2.02
C LYS A 403 10.57 23.66 1.63
N THR A 404 9.65 23.37 2.54
CA THR A 404 8.31 23.94 2.50
C THR A 404 8.54 25.44 2.55
N ASN A 405 8.30 26.10 1.43
CA ASN A 405 8.17 27.56 1.39
C ASN A 405 6.79 27.91 1.96
N THR A 406 6.55 27.47 3.18
CA THR A 406 5.62 28.07 4.10
C THR A 406 6.51 28.64 5.19
N SER A 407 6.34 29.92 5.49
CA SER A 407 6.87 30.55 6.69
C SER A 407 6.20 29.90 7.91
N GLU A 408 6.51 28.62 8.14
CA GLU A 408 5.99 27.83 9.25
C GLU A 408 6.95 28.02 10.41
N VAL A 409 6.42 28.65 11.45
CA VAL A 409 6.94 28.52 12.81
C VAL A 409 7.21 27.03 13.05
N PRO A 410 8.44 26.60 13.39
CA PRO A 410 8.77 25.18 13.51
C PRO A 410 7.79 24.51 14.47
N MET A 411 7.02 23.55 13.95
CA MET A 411 6.05 22.80 14.74
C MET A 411 6.76 22.15 15.92
N LYS A 412 6.39 22.54 17.14
CA LYS A 412 6.94 21.98 18.37
C LYS A 412 6.62 20.48 18.44
N VAL A 413 7.65 19.63 18.55
CA VAL A 413 7.48 18.18 18.76
C VAL A 413 6.76 17.93 20.09
N LYS A 414 5.72 17.10 20.03
CA LYS A 414 4.93 16.64 21.17
C LYS A 414 5.01 15.13 21.25
N VAL A 415 5.15 14.63 22.48
CA VAL A 415 5.14 13.20 22.78
C VAL A 415 4.01 12.90 23.76
N GLN A 416 3.49 11.69 23.69
CA GLN A 416 2.48 11.17 24.61
C GLN A 416 2.95 9.82 25.15
N ARG A 417 3.10 9.71 26.47
CA ARG A 417 3.37 8.46 27.16
C ARG A 417 2.12 7.59 27.15
N MET A 418 2.20 6.42 26.52
CA MET A 418 1.04 5.54 26.29
C MET A 418 0.87 4.52 27.40
N VAL A 419 1.98 3.89 27.81
CA VAL A 419 2.00 2.84 28.83
C VAL A 419 3.41 2.72 29.41
N CYS A 420 3.51 2.28 30.66
CA CYS A 420 4.77 1.84 31.26
C CYS A 420 4.59 0.46 31.91
N ALA A 421 5.64 -0.37 31.83
CA ALA A 421 5.67 -1.68 32.44
C ALA A 421 7.03 -1.96 33.10
N ARG A 422 7.00 -2.72 34.20
CA ARG A 422 8.22 -3.21 34.86
C ARG A 422 8.86 -4.31 34.01
N ILE A 423 10.12 -4.11 33.60
CA ILE A 423 10.92 -5.05 32.82
C ILE A 423 12.16 -5.45 33.62
N PRO A 424 12.21 -6.68 34.16
CA PRO A 424 13.44 -7.23 34.72
C PRO A 424 14.39 -7.67 33.60
N THR A 425 15.65 -7.23 33.65
CA THR A 425 16.73 -7.65 32.76
C THR A 425 17.92 -8.17 33.57
N GLN A 426 19.01 -8.57 32.89
CA GLN A 426 20.24 -9.01 33.57
C GLN A 426 20.97 -7.85 34.27
N GLU A 427 20.88 -6.65 33.69
CA GLU A 427 21.54 -5.43 34.16
C GLU A 427 20.78 -4.77 35.31
N GLY A 428 19.47 -4.98 35.42
CA GLY A 428 18.64 -4.38 36.46
C GLY A 428 17.14 -4.48 36.20
N THR A 429 16.35 -3.83 37.05
CA THR A 429 14.91 -3.68 36.82
C THR A 429 14.61 -2.28 36.31
N PHE A 430 13.93 -2.18 35.17
CA PHE A 430 13.59 -0.92 34.53
C PHE A 430 12.07 -0.73 34.47
N GLN A 431 11.63 0.52 34.46
CA GLN A 431 10.30 0.88 33.95
C GLN A 431 10.45 1.21 32.46
N LEU A 432 9.88 0.36 31.60
CA LEU A 432 9.85 0.58 30.16
C LEU A 432 8.58 1.34 29.80
N CYS A 433 8.73 2.57 29.32
CA CYS A 433 7.65 3.42 28.88
C CYS A 433 7.61 3.54 27.35
N LEU A 434 6.44 3.40 26.74
CA LEU A 434 6.21 3.57 25.30
C LEU A 434 5.62 4.94 25.00
N TYR A 435 6.14 5.58 23.96
CA TYR A 435 5.77 6.94 23.53
C TYR A 435 5.29 6.99 22.08
N HIS A 436 4.19 7.71 21.88
CA HIS A 436 3.74 8.19 20.57
C HIS A 436 4.20 9.63 20.36
N ASN A 437 4.37 10.08 19.12
CA ASN A 437 4.78 11.45 18.81
C ASN A 437 4.07 12.01 17.58
N ASN A 438 4.14 13.33 17.36
CA ASN A 438 3.52 14.01 16.22
C ASN A 438 4.46 14.21 15.02
N LYS A 439 5.70 13.72 15.08
CA LYS A 439 6.73 13.92 14.06
C LYS A 439 6.86 12.72 13.13
N ASP A 440 6.88 11.51 13.68
CA ASP A 440 6.88 10.26 12.94
C ASP A 440 5.80 9.30 13.45
N GLN A 441 5.63 8.17 12.77
CA GLN A 441 4.65 7.14 13.12
C GLN A 441 5.29 5.98 13.90
N LYS A 442 6.42 6.23 14.59
CA LYS A 442 7.18 5.19 15.29
C LYS A 442 6.90 5.24 16.79
N GLU A 443 6.97 4.06 17.39
CA GLU A 443 6.83 3.88 18.84
C GLU A 443 8.22 3.96 19.48
N HIS A 444 8.52 5.05 20.17
CA HIS A 444 9.79 5.21 20.88
C HIS A 444 9.67 4.70 22.31
N LEU A 445 10.80 4.31 22.90
CA LEU A 445 10.82 3.70 24.22
C LEU A 445 11.74 4.48 25.16
N ALA A 446 11.44 4.44 26.46
CA ALA A 446 12.33 4.90 27.51
C ALA A 446 12.42 3.83 28.60
N LEU A 447 13.63 3.37 28.92
CA LEU A 447 13.93 2.55 30.10
C LEU A 447 14.34 3.48 31.23
N VAL A 448 13.59 3.48 32.32
CA VAL A 448 13.77 4.42 33.45
C VAL A 448 14.11 3.66 34.71
N VAL A 449 15.09 4.15 35.46
CA VAL A 449 15.48 3.67 36.80
C VAL A 449 15.42 4.85 37.77
N GLY A 450 14.78 4.65 38.92
CA GLY A 450 14.65 5.67 39.98
C GLY A 450 13.76 6.86 39.62
N ASP A 451 13.82 7.90 40.45
CA ASP A 451 13.17 9.20 40.17
C ASP A 451 14.10 10.08 39.32
N VAL A 452 13.68 10.35 38.09
CA VAL A 452 14.48 11.03 37.08
C VAL A 452 14.07 12.49 36.88
N ALA A 453 13.15 13.03 37.69
CA ALA A 453 12.86 14.45 37.65
C ALA A 453 14.06 15.28 38.15
N GLY A 454 14.31 16.44 37.53
CA GLY A 454 15.34 17.40 37.92
C GLY A 454 16.64 17.30 37.11
N GLU A 455 17.74 17.74 37.73
CA GLU A 455 19.02 17.98 37.06
C GLU A 455 20.01 16.81 37.18
N GLY A 456 20.99 16.79 36.27
CA GLY A 456 22.15 15.90 36.32
C GLY A 456 21.83 14.43 36.12
N VAL A 457 20.76 14.11 35.39
CA VAL A 457 20.29 12.73 35.21
C VAL A 457 21.21 11.99 34.24
N LEU A 458 21.62 10.76 34.59
CA LEU A 458 22.41 9.92 33.70
C LEU A 458 21.54 9.42 32.55
N VAL A 459 21.86 9.82 31.31
CA VAL A 459 21.02 9.57 30.14
C VAL A 459 21.81 8.96 29.00
N ARG A 460 21.23 7.95 28.35
CA ARG A 460 21.68 7.41 27.06
C ARG A 460 20.60 7.61 26.01
N ILE A 461 20.91 8.30 24.91
CA ILE A 461 20.06 8.31 23.71
C ILE A 461 20.61 7.27 22.73
N HIS A 462 19.93 6.14 22.66
CA HIS A 462 20.28 5.00 21.82
C HIS A 462 19.43 5.00 20.54
N SER A 463 20.09 4.86 19.39
CA SER A 463 19.39 4.67 18.11
C SER A 463 19.34 3.18 17.82
N GLU A 464 18.14 2.67 17.55
CA GLU A 464 17.87 1.28 17.21
C GLU A 464 18.88 0.72 16.21
N CYS A 465 19.43 -0.46 16.53
CA CYS A 465 20.31 -1.21 15.66
C CYS A 465 19.95 -2.69 15.77
N PHE A 466 18.98 -3.16 15.02
CA PHE A 466 18.50 -4.55 15.02
C PHE A 466 19.63 -5.58 14.95
N THR A 467 20.60 -5.38 14.05
CA THR A 467 21.73 -6.30 13.91
C THR A 467 22.62 -6.34 15.15
N GLY A 468 22.83 -5.21 15.83
CA GLY A 468 23.66 -5.15 17.04
C GLY A 468 22.89 -5.52 18.30
N ASP A 469 21.76 -4.85 18.51
CA ASP A 469 20.95 -4.90 19.73
C ASP A 469 20.19 -6.22 19.88
N VAL A 470 19.71 -6.82 18.77
CA VAL A 470 18.90 -8.04 18.80
C VAL A 470 19.70 -9.28 18.43
N LEU A 471 20.57 -9.18 17.42
CA LEU A 471 21.35 -10.34 16.93
C LEU A 471 22.75 -10.44 17.53
N GLY A 472 23.22 -9.44 18.30
CA GLY A 472 24.57 -9.43 18.85
C GLY A 472 25.68 -9.37 17.80
N SER A 473 25.43 -8.70 16.66
CA SER A 473 26.42 -8.61 15.58
C SER A 473 27.69 -7.90 16.05
N ARG A 474 28.84 -8.56 15.83
CA ARG A 474 30.18 -8.01 16.07
C ARG A 474 30.65 -7.02 15.01
N ARG A 475 29.88 -6.76 13.94
CA ARG A 475 30.21 -5.73 12.93
C ARG A 475 30.03 -4.30 13.46
N CYS A 476 29.30 -4.13 14.56
CA CYS A 476 29.10 -2.84 15.21
C CYS A 476 29.14 -2.97 16.73
N ASP A 477 29.31 -1.86 17.41
CA ASP A 477 29.38 -1.74 18.86
C ASP A 477 28.03 -1.37 19.52
N CYS A 478 26.93 -1.31 18.74
CA CYS A 478 25.65 -0.78 19.25
C CYS A 478 25.06 -1.61 20.39
N GLY A 479 25.03 -2.94 20.24
CA GLY A 479 24.43 -3.82 21.26
C GLY A 479 25.19 -3.75 22.58
N GLU A 480 26.52 -3.83 22.53
CA GLU A 480 27.37 -3.69 23.73
C GLU A 480 27.20 -2.31 24.39
N GLN A 481 27.17 -1.23 23.61
CA GLN A 481 26.91 0.11 24.16
C GLN A 481 25.53 0.24 24.83
N LEU A 482 24.51 -0.47 24.33
CA LEU A 482 23.19 -0.49 24.96
C LEU A 482 23.25 -1.18 26.32
N HIS A 483 23.86 -2.38 26.38
CA HIS A 483 24.01 -3.14 27.62
C HIS A 483 24.86 -2.39 28.66
N LEU A 484 26.00 -1.82 28.26
CA LEU A 484 26.84 -1.01 29.15
C LEU A 484 26.09 0.21 29.69
N ALA A 485 25.30 0.89 28.86
CA ALA A 485 24.50 2.02 29.32
C ALA A 485 23.40 1.59 30.31
N MET A 486 22.72 0.46 30.05
CA MET A 486 21.75 -0.11 30.97
C MET A 486 22.39 -0.47 32.30
N GLN A 487 23.55 -1.12 32.28
CA GLN A 487 24.33 -1.48 33.47
C GLN A 487 24.72 -0.23 34.28
N HIS A 488 25.35 0.77 33.65
CA HIS A 488 25.75 2.00 34.34
C HIS A 488 24.55 2.72 34.99
N ILE A 489 23.41 2.76 34.30
CA ILE A 489 22.20 3.40 34.83
C ILE A 489 21.62 2.59 36.00
N ALA A 490 21.59 1.26 35.90
CA ALA A 490 21.12 0.39 36.96
C ALA A 490 22.01 0.50 38.22
N GLU A 491 23.34 0.50 38.06
CA GLU A 491 24.30 0.64 39.16
C GLU A 491 24.17 1.99 39.89
N LYS A 492 23.90 3.07 39.16
CA LYS A 492 23.66 4.40 39.75
C LYS A 492 22.28 4.55 40.38
N GLY A 493 21.34 3.66 40.07
CA GLY A 493 19.97 3.67 40.61
C GLY A 493 19.09 4.84 40.15
N ARG A 494 19.59 5.72 39.26
CA ARG A 494 18.88 6.88 38.72
C ARG A 494 19.34 7.19 37.29
N GLY A 495 18.46 7.02 36.30
CA GLY A 495 18.78 7.36 34.91
C GLY A 495 17.78 6.87 33.87
N VAL A 496 18.03 7.24 32.61
CA VAL A 496 17.14 6.95 31.47
C VAL A 496 17.93 6.47 30.25
N VAL A 497 17.51 5.35 29.65
CA VAL A 497 17.88 4.99 28.27
C VAL A 497 16.69 5.32 27.36
N VAL A 498 16.84 6.32 26.50
CA VAL A 498 15.87 6.61 25.43
C VAL A 498 16.26 5.78 24.21
N TYR A 499 15.39 4.85 23.81
CA TYR A 499 15.57 4.01 22.64
C TYR A 499 14.72 4.54 21.48
N LEU A 500 15.39 5.23 20.54
CA LEU A 500 14.77 5.79 19.36
C LEU A 500 14.79 4.79 18.22
N ARG A 501 13.64 4.52 17.59
CA ARG A 501 13.51 3.60 16.45
C ARG A 501 14.06 4.19 15.14
N GLN A 502 15.38 4.39 15.11
CA GLN A 502 16.15 5.05 14.05
C GLN A 502 17.23 4.11 13.50
N GLU A 503 16.80 2.98 12.93
CA GLU A 503 17.69 2.02 12.29
C GLU A 503 18.55 2.63 11.17
N GLY A 504 19.78 2.14 11.04
CA GLY A 504 20.68 2.50 9.93
C GLY A 504 21.17 3.95 9.95
N ARG A 505 21.08 4.67 11.07
CA ARG A 505 21.28 6.14 11.14
C ARG A 505 20.18 6.94 10.45
N GLY A 506 18.96 6.40 10.41
CA GLY A 506 17.78 7.06 9.84
C GLY A 506 17.29 6.41 8.54
N ILE A 507 18.15 5.72 7.80
CA ILE A 507 17.86 5.13 6.47
C ILE A 507 17.06 3.82 6.54
N GLY A 508 16.94 3.20 7.72
CA GLY A 508 16.24 1.94 7.92
C GLY A 508 17.07 0.68 7.61
N LEU A 509 16.51 -0.48 7.97
CA LEU A 509 17.23 -1.77 7.94
C LEU A 509 17.61 -2.21 6.52
N LEU A 510 16.72 -2.04 5.55
CA LEU A 510 16.96 -2.48 4.18
C LEU A 510 18.18 -1.77 3.57
N GLU A 511 18.20 -0.44 3.68
CA GLU A 511 19.28 0.38 3.10
C GLU A 511 20.60 0.16 3.84
N LYS A 512 20.54 -0.05 5.17
CA LYS A 512 21.71 -0.48 5.95
C LYS A 512 22.31 -1.78 5.42
N LEU A 513 21.50 -2.80 5.13
CA LEU A 513 22.01 -4.07 4.60
C LEU A 513 22.57 -3.94 3.18
N LYS A 514 21.99 -3.08 2.35
CA LYS A 514 22.60 -2.72 1.05
C LYS A 514 23.95 -2.03 1.24
N ALA A 515 24.06 -1.11 2.19
CA ALA A 515 25.32 -0.44 2.51
C ALA A 515 26.38 -1.44 2.99
N TYR A 516 26.00 -2.45 3.79
CA TYR A 516 26.91 -3.56 4.15
C TYR A 516 27.39 -4.35 2.94
N ASN A 517 26.52 -4.65 1.98
CA ASN A 517 26.94 -5.36 0.77
C ASN A 517 27.94 -4.55 -0.07
N LEU A 518 27.83 -3.21 -0.07
CA LEU A 518 28.80 -2.33 -0.72
C LEU A 518 30.10 -2.25 0.09
N GLN A 519 30.02 -2.23 1.41
CA GLN A 519 31.21 -2.26 2.27
C GLN A 519 32.00 -3.55 2.12
N ASP A 520 31.31 -4.69 1.99
CA ASP A 520 31.92 -5.98 1.71
C ASP A 520 32.59 -6.01 0.30
N GLN A 521 32.30 -5.03 -0.57
CA GLN A 521 32.96 -4.81 -1.87
C GLN A 521 34.10 -3.76 -1.82
N GLY A 522 34.44 -3.26 -0.62
CA GLY A 522 35.57 -2.34 -0.40
C GLY A 522 35.20 -0.87 -0.28
N TYR A 523 33.93 -0.50 -0.35
CA TYR A 523 33.48 0.88 -0.08
C TYR A 523 33.54 1.17 1.42
N ASP A 524 33.93 2.38 1.82
CA ASP A 524 33.79 2.72 3.23
C ASP A 524 32.33 3.06 3.61
N THR A 525 32.07 3.23 4.91
CA THR A 525 30.71 3.47 5.42
C THR A 525 30.06 4.75 4.85
N VAL A 526 30.85 5.79 4.59
CA VAL A 526 30.33 7.07 4.06
C VAL A 526 30.07 6.93 2.56
N GLU A 527 31.01 6.34 1.83
CA GLU A 527 30.89 6.11 0.39
C GLU A 527 29.74 5.19 0.04
N ALA A 528 29.56 4.10 0.80
CA ALA A 528 28.43 3.18 0.63
C ALA A 528 27.08 3.90 0.83
N ASN A 529 26.97 4.80 1.80
CA ASN A 529 25.74 5.56 2.03
C ASN A 529 25.49 6.60 0.93
N LEU A 530 26.53 7.33 0.50
CA LEU A 530 26.43 8.30 -0.59
C LEU A 530 26.09 7.63 -1.93
N ALA A 531 26.68 6.46 -2.21
CA ALA A 531 26.39 5.66 -3.41
C ALA A 531 24.93 5.17 -3.45
N LEU A 532 24.31 4.99 -2.27
CA LEU A 532 22.90 4.66 -2.13
C LEU A 532 21.98 5.89 -2.06
N GLY A 533 22.54 7.10 -2.15
CA GLY A 533 21.80 8.36 -2.15
C GLY A 533 21.43 8.90 -0.76
N HIS A 534 22.03 8.39 0.32
CA HIS A 534 21.73 8.82 1.69
C HIS A 534 22.77 9.79 2.26
N GLN A 535 22.39 10.62 3.23
CA GLN A 535 23.37 11.39 3.99
C GLN A 535 24.21 10.48 4.91
N ALA A 536 25.36 10.97 5.37
CA ALA A 536 26.21 10.22 6.29
C ALA A 536 25.55 9.96 7.66
N ASP A 537 24.60 10.81 8.07
CA ASP A 537 23.81 10.70 9.30
C ASP A 537 22.51 11.51 9.18
N GLU A 538 21.34 10.85 9.25
CA GLU A 538 20.01 11.48 9.13
C GLU A 538 19.25 11.48 10.46
N ARG A 539 19.96 11.26 11.57
CA ARG A 539 19.33 11.16 12.89
C ARG A 539 18.96 12.53 13.44
N GLU A 540 17.75 12.60 13.98
CA GLU A 540 17.24 13.76 14.70
C GLU A 540 16.89 13.38 16.15
N TYR A 541 17.15 14.27 17.11
CA TYR A 541 17.07 13.96 18.54
C TYR A 541 15.94 14.69 19.29
N ASP A 542 15.12 15.45 18.58
CA ASP A 542 14.02 16.24 19.13
C ASP A 542 12.94 15.41 19.81
N VAL A 543 12.57 14.25 19.27
CA VAL A 543 11.67 13.29 19.94
C VAL A 543 12.32 12.79 21.24
N GLY A 544 13.62 12.53 21.24
CA GLY A 544 14.35 12.11 22.44
C GLY A 544 14.35 13.19 23.52
N VAL A 545 14.59 14.45 23.15
CA VAL A 545 14.50 15.60 24.07
C VAL A 545 13.08 15.79 24.60
N ALA A 546 12.05 15.61 23.76
CA ALA A 546 10.67 15.69 24.19
C ALA A 546 10.30 14.59 25.20
N ILE A 547 10.79 13.35 25.01
CA ILE A 547 10.63 12.26 25.98
C ILE A 547 11.31 12.60 27.32
N LEU A 548 12.53 13.13 27.29
CA LEU A 548 13.24 13.53 28.52
C LEU A 548 12.48 14.63 29.28
N ARG A 549 11.91 15.60 28.57
CA ARG A 549 11.08 16.65 29.18
C ARG A 549 9.80 16.11 29.79
N ASP A 550 9.14 15.15 29.14
CA ASP A 550 7.96 14.46 29.69
C ASP A 550 8.29 13.67 30.97
N LEU A 551 9.52 13.13 31.05
CA LEU A 551 10.04 12.48 32.26
C LEU A 551 10.46 13.46 33.36
N GLY A 552 10.39 14.78 33.12
CA GLY A 552 10.77 15.81 34.09
C GLY A 552 12.28 16.09 34.17
N VAL A 553 13.07 15.58 33.21
CA VAL A 553 14.53 15.80 33.17
C VAL A 553 14.83 17.24 32.73
N GLN A 554 15.63 17.94 33.52
CA GLN A 554 16.02 19.34 33.29
C GLN A 554 17.43 19.48 32.73
N SER A 555 18.34 18.56 33.07
CA SER A 555 19.69 18.50 32.50
C SER A 555 20.25 17.08 32.55
N VAL A 556 21.19 16.77 31.66
CA VAL A 556 21.67 15.41 31.44
C VAL A 556 23.18 15.26 31.62
N ARG A 557 23.59 14.16 32.24
CA ARG A 557 24.93 13.57 32.11
C ARG A 557 24.85 12.54 30.97
N LEU A 558 25.35 12.89 29.80
CA LEU A 558 25.07 12.16 28.56
C LEU A 558 26.11 11.07 28.29
N LEU A 559 25.65 9.82 28.23
CA LEU A 559 26.43 8.64 27.85
C LEU A 559 26.66 8.60 26.32
N THR A 560 27.73 9.24 25.83
CA THR A 560 28.03 9.35 24.39
C THR A 560 29.51 9.51 24.06
N ASN A 561 29.92 8.91 22.93
CA ASN A 561 31.22 9.16 22.28
C ASN A 561 31.08 10.04 21.03
N ASN A 562 29.86 10.49 20.70
CA ASN A 562 29.60 11.33 19.53
C ASN A 562 29.37 12.79 19.96
N PRO A 563 30.31 13.71 19.68
CA PRO A 563 30.17 15.14 19.99
C PRO A 563 28.93 15.78 19.37
N LYS A 564 28.54 15.37 18.15
CA LYS A 564 27.35 15.91 17.47
C LYS A 564 26.06 15.66 18.25
N LYS A 565 25.99 14.59 19.05
CA LYS A 565 24.83 14.34 19.93
C LYS A 565 24.73 15.39 21.04
N ILE A 566 25.86 15.87 21.55
CA ILE A 566 25.92 16.89 22.59
C ILE A 566 25.40 18.20 22.02
N GLU A 567 26.00 18.66 20.92
CA GLU A 567 25.61 19.88 20.21
C GLU A 567 24.12 19.88 19.84
N SER A 568 23.62 18.74 19.34
CA SER A 568 22.21 18.61 18.97
C SER A 568 21.26 18.73 20.16
N LEU A 569 21.62 18.16 21.32
CA LEU A 569 20.80 18.25 22.53
C LEU A 569 20.78 19.67 23.08
N GLU A 570 21.93 20.32 23.12
CA GLU A 570 22.08 21.71 23.57
C GLU A 570 21.29 22.66 22.66
N ALA A 571 21.38 22.50 21.34
CA ALA A 571 20.62 23.28 20.36
C ALA A 571 19.09 23.09 20.51
N LEU A 572 18.64 21.92 20.96
CA LEU A 572 17.24 21.63 21.26
C LEU A 572 16.80 22.12 22.65
N GLY A 573 17.70 22.76 23.40
CA GLY A 573 17.45 23.31 24.73
C GLY A 573 17.42 22.24 25.83
N MET A 574 18.24 21.20 25.71
CA MET A 574 18.50 20.21 26.77
C MET A 574 19.95 20.36 27.25
N PRO A 575 20.20 20.98 28.42
CA PRO A 575 21.55 21.17 28.95
C PRO A 575 22.29 19.85 29.18
N VAL A 576 23.50 19.74 28.63
CA VAL A 576 24.40 18.60 28.86
C VAL A 576 25.47 19.04 29.87
N VAL A 577 25.32 18.62 31.14
CA VAL A 577 26.24 19.05 32.22
C VAL A 577 27.54 18.26 32.25
N GLU A 578 27.53 17.06 31.69
CA GLU A 578 28.69 16.17 31.67
C GLU A 578 28.57 15.19 30.49
N ARG A 579 29.67 14.95 29.78
CA ARG A 579 29.79 13.83 28.85
C ARG A 579 30.41 12.63 29.56
N VAL A 580 29.68 11.53 29.62
CA VAL A 580 30.17 10.25 30.16
C VAL A 580 30.52 9.33 28.98
N PRO A 581 31.78 8.87 28.82
CA PRO A 581 32.16 7.99 27.73
C PRO A 581 31.55 6.58 27.91
N VAL A 582 31.31 5.88 26.80
CA VAL A 582 30.86 4.47 26.79
C VAL A 582 31.85 3.68 25.95
N VAL A 583 32.80 3.01 26.57
CA VAL A 583 33.85 2.28 25.87
C VAL A 583 33.41 0.84 25.67
N ALA A 584 33.17 0.46 24.42
CA ALA A 584 32.84 -0.91 24.00
C ALA A 584 34.11 -1.64 23.55
N THR A 585 34.06 -2.98 23.53
CA THR A 585 35.20 -3.83 23.18
C THR A 585 35.50 -3.75 21.68
N ILE A 586 36.79 -3.62 21.34
CA ILE A 586 37.25 -3.69 19.96
C ILE A 586 37.47 -5.17 19.60
N HIS A 587 36.78 -5.62 18.56
CA HIS A 587 36.94 -6.92 17.93
C HIS A 587 37.56 -6.75 16.54
N ASP A 588 38.16 -7.79 16.00
CA ASP A 588 38.70 -7.75 14.63
C ASP A 588 37.60 -7.41 13.60
N ASP A 589 36.37 -7.89 13.85
CA ASP A 589 35.18 -7.63 13.01
C ASP A 589 34.68 -6.17 13.05
N ASN A 590 34.98 -5.39 14.10
CA ASN A 590 34.52 -4.00 14.23
C ASN A 590 35.63 -2.95 14.10
N ARG A 591 36.91 -3.35 14.06
CA ARG A 591 38.07 -2.45 14.03
C ARG A 591 37.96 -1.39 12.92
N ALA A 592 37.78 -1.83 11.66
CA ALA A 592 37.69 -0.93 10.51
C ALA A 592 36.50 0.05 10.62
N TYR A 593 35.38 -0.42 11.18
CA TYR A 593 34.20 0.39 11.42
C TYR A 593 34.43 1.47 12.49
N LEU A 594 35.07 1.11 13.61
CA LEU A 594 35.40 2.04 14.69
C LEU A 594 36.47 3.06 14.27
N GLU A 595 37.48 2.64 13.50
CA GLU A 595 38.47 3.55 12.90
C GLU A 595 37.80 4.59 11.97
N THR A 596 36.85 4.15 11.15
CA THR A 596 36.08 5.04 10.28
C THR A 596 35.26 6.04 11.09
N LYS A 597 34.61 5.60 12.19
CA LYS A 597 33.89 6.50 13.10
C LYS A 597 34.80 7.55 13.74
N ALA A 598 35.99 7.17 14.19
CA ALA A 598 36.95 8.08 14.79
C ALA A 598 37.47 9.09 13.75
N ARG A 599 37.96 8.62 12.60
CA ARG A 599 38.64 9.44 11.59
C ARG A 599 37.70 10.32 10.78
N ARG A 600 36.59 9.76 10.27
CA ARG A 600 35.69 10.44 9.31
C ARG A 600 34.43 11.02 9.95
N MET A 601 34.04 10.52 11.13
CA MET A 601 32.81 10.94 11.82
C MET A 601 33.06 11.63 13.16
N HIS A 602 34.32 11.98 13.44
CA HIS A 602 34.77 12.74 14.60
C HIS A 602 34.27 12.18 15.95
N HIS A 603 34.14 10.85 16.06
CA HIS A 603 33.79 10.22 17.35
C HIS A 603 35.02 10.21 18.27
N LEU A 604 34.81 10.53 19.55
CA LEU A 604 35.82 10.52 20.61
C LEU A 604 36.01 9.09 21.14
N LEU A 605 36.72 8.27 20.37
CA LEU A 605 37.07 6.89 20.73
C LEU A 605 38.57 6.83 21.03
N ASP A 606 38.94 6.26 22.18
CA ASP A 606 40.32 5.92 22.47
C ASP A 606 40.64 4.57 21.82
N MET A 607 41.39 4.60 20.73
CA MET A 607 41.81 3.41 20.00
C MET A 607 43.09 2.78 20.59
N GLY A 608 43.64 3.37 21.66
CA GLY A 608 45.02 3.15 22.11
C GLY A 608 45.21 2.41 23.45
N SER A 609 44.15 2.12 24.21
CA SER A 609 44.32 1.37 25.46
C SER A 609 43.15 0.43 25.74
N LEU A 610 43.27 -0.83 25.31
CA LEU A 610 42.61 -1.99 25.93
C LEU A 610 43.27 -3.25 25.32
N THR A 611 43.99 -3.96 26.18
CA THR A 611 44.85 -5.10 25.91
C THR A 611 44.11 -6.21 25.17
N LEU A 612 44.78 -6.77 24.15
CA LEU A 612 44.36 -8.00 23.47
C LEU A 612 44.19 -9.13 24.50
N HIS A 613 42.95 -9.45 24.88
CA HIS A 613 42.66 -10.80 25.38
C HIS A 613 42.60 -11.72 24.15
N ALA A 614 43.77 -12.01 23.59
CA ALA A 614 43.96 -13.12 22.69
C ALA A 614 43.72 -14.39 23.49
N GLN A 615 42.59 -15.05 23.25
CA GLN A 615 42.42 -16.45 23.65
C GLN A 615 43.46 -17.27 22.90
N GLU A 616 44.42 -17.82 23.64
CA GLU A 616 45.34 -18.84 23.15
C GLU A 616 44.53 -20.00 22.56
N LYS A 617 44.79 -20.25 21.28
CA LYS A 617 44.29 -21.40 20.55
C LYS A 617 45.18 -22.59 20.93
N PRO A 618 44.65 -23.75 21.36
CA PRO A 618 45.49 -24.91 21.58
C PRO A 618 46.05 -25.36 20.23
N THR A 619 47.37 -25.42 20.14
CA THR A 619 48.09 -26.12 19.08
C THR A 619 47.89 -27.63 19.30
N ASP A 620 47.19 -28.27 18.36
CA ASP A 620 47.26 -29.72 18.19
C ASP A 620 48.69 -30.09 17.74
N GLU A 621 49.45 -30.70 18.64
CA GLU A 621 50.56 -31.59 18.30
C GLU A 621 50.30 -32.96 18.94
N SER A 622 50.55 -33.99 18.11
CA SER A 622 50.48 -35.45 18.29
C SER A 622 49.11 -36.13 18.37
#